data_AF-A5E650-F1
#
_entry.id   AF-A5E650-F1
#
_cell.length_a   1.000
_cell.length_b   1.000
_cell.length_c   1.000
_cell.angle_alpha   90.00
_cell.angle_beta   90.00
_cell.angle_gamma   90.00
#
_symmetry.space_group_name_H-M   'P 1'
#
loop_
_entity.id
_entity.type
_entity.pdbx_description
1 polymer ?
#
loop_
_entity_poly.entity_id
_entity_poly.type
_entity_poly.pdbx_seq_one_letter_code
_entity_poly.pdbx_strand_id
1 'polypeptide(L)'
;MTLTQGDKFPQNVTFNYLPINLADPADDTCKIPSKLSIDSLIKQNPQSHILIVSVPGAFTPLCSENHIPPYLESLAQNTSKLAKKVAAIIVVGANDQFVMQAWGNQLCQKFLNLAQNANSLQVIFANDAGFSKLHGLSMTDPTGFVRNKRYAVLVNCENSQVDYFGAETERVVDKSGVDAILAKL
;
A
#
# COMPACT_ATOMS: atom_id res chain seq x y z
N MET A 1 0.29 -19.34 6.95
CA MET A 1 1.73 -19.12 7.20
C MET A 1 2.00 -17.63 7.10
N THR A 2 2.67 -17.08 8.10
CA THR A 2 3.05 -15.66 8.13
C THR A 2 4.22 -15.45 7.16
N LEU A 3 4.16 -14.38 6.36
CA LEU A 3 5.22 -14.03 5.42
C LEU A 3 6.49 -13.69 6.18
N THR A 4 7.64 -14.20 5.72
CA THR A 4 8.94 -13.84 6.27
C THR A 4 9.85 -13.26 5.20
N GLN A 5 10.87 -12.52 5.62
CA GLN A 5 11.87 -11.97 4.72
C GLN A 5 12.65 -13.12 4.05
N GLY A 6 12.81 -13.05 2.74
CA GLY A 6 13.45 -14.08 1.92
C GLY A 6 12.51 -15.15 1.36
N ASP A 7 11.24 -15.18 1.80
CA ASP A 7 10.25 -16.06 1.19
C ASP A 7 9.87 -15.58 -0.20
N LYS A 8 9.46 -16.53 -1.05
CA LYS A 8 8.78 -16.18 -2.31
C LYS A 8 7.43 -15.56 -1.98
N PHE A 9 7.11 -14.44 -2.64
CA PHE A 9 5.82 -13.82 -2.50
C PHE A 9 4.71 -14.78 -3.01
N PRO A 10 3.57 -14.91 -2.31
CA PRO A 10 2.51 -15.83 -2.72
C PRO A 10 1.99 -15.52 -4.13
N GLN A 11 1.67 -16.56 -4.88
CA GLN A 11 1.09 -16.43 -6.21
C GLN A 11 -0.44 -16.27 -6.15
N ASN A 12 -1.01 -15.62 -7.16
CA ASN A 12 -2.44 -15.35 -7.33
C ASN A 12 -3.03 -14.41 -6.27
N VAL A 13 -2.22 -13.49 -5.75
CA VAL A 13 -2.70 -12.47 -4.82
C VAL A 13 -3.44 -11.40 -5.61
N THR A 14 -4.70 -11.19 -5.24
CA THR A 14 -5.56 -10.18 -5.86
C THR A 14 -6.14 -9.25 -4.81
N PHE A 15 -6.21 -7.97 -5.12
CA PHE A 15 -6.90 -6.95 -4.32
C PHE A 15 -7.99 -6.29 -5.15
N ASN A 16 -8.99 -5.69 -4.49
CA ASN A 16 -10.02 -4.92 -5.18
C ASN A 16 -9.76 -3.44 -4.97
N TYR A 17 -9.76 -2.65 -6.03
CA TYR A 17 -9.51 -1.21 -5.94
C TYR A 17 -10.37 -0.44 -6.93
N LEU A 18 -10.57 0.84 -6.66
CA LEU A 18 -11.03 1.78 -7.69
C LEU A 18 -9.82 2.61 -8.14
N PRO A 19 -9.62 2.78 -9.45
CA PRO A 19 -8.57 3.65 -9.95
C PRO A 19 -8.73 5.08 -9.40
N ILE A 20 -7.63 5.62 -8.88
CA ILE A 20 -7.56 7.03 -8.52
C ILE A 20 -6.98 7.78 -9.71
N ASN A 21 -7.63 8.86 -10.10
CA ASN A 21 -7.04 9.77 -11.06
C ASN A 21 -6.07 10.66 -10.28
N LEU A 22 -4.78 10.34 -10.35
CA LEU A 22 -3.77 11.12 -9.64
C LEU A 22 -3.59 12.52 -10.26
N ALA A 23 -3.93 12.72 -11.54
CA ALA A 23 -3.87 14.06 -12.15
C ALA A 23 -5.03 14.96 -11.68
N ASP A 24 -6.17 14.35 -11.35
CA ASP A 24 -7.34 15.04 -10.80
C ASP A 24 -8.02 14.16 -9.74
N PRO A 25 -7.60 14.24 -8.46
CA PRO A 25 -8.20 13.46 -7.39
C PRO A 25 -9.62 13.92 -7.02
N ALA A 26 -10.03 15.09 -7.50
CA ALA A 26 -11.40 15.60 -7.36
C ALA A 26 -12.32 15.11 -8.50
N ASP A 27 -11.78 14.28 -9.40
CA ASP A 27 -12.52 13.59 -10.45
C ASP A 27 -13.64 12.71 -9.86
N ASP A 28 -14.85 13.25 -9.93
CA ASP A 28 -16.09 12.64 -9.42
C ASP A 28 -16.76 11.73 -10.46
N THR A 29 -16.00 11.26 -11.46
CA THR A 29 -16.52 10.28 -12.41
C THR A 29 -16.78 8.93 -11.73
N CYS A 30 -17.91 8.32 -12.08
CA CYS A 30 -18.27 6.99 -11.59
C CYS A 30 -17.29 5.93 -12.11
N LYS A 31 -16.44 5.41 -11.22
CA LYS A 31 -15.44 4.38 -11.54
C LYS A 31 -15.90 3.00 -11.11
N ILE A 32 -15.62 2.01 -11.94
CA ILE A 32 -15.97 0.60 -11.68
C ILE A 32 -14.83 -0.06 -10.89
N PRO A 33 -15.14 -0.83 -9.83
CA PRO A 33 -14.14 -1.65 -9.15
C PRO A 33 -13.36 -2.54 -10.11
N SER A 34 -12.03 -2.51 -9.99
CA SER A 34 -11.11 -3.34 -10.74
C SER A 34 -10.37 -4.30 -9.81
N LYS A 35 -9.96 -5.45 -10.35
CA LYS A 35 -9.09 -6.39 -9.65
C LYS A 35 -7.63 -6.05 -9.93
N LEU A 36 -6.86 -5.83 -8.87
CA LEU A 36 -5.42 -5.67 -8.93
C LEU A 36 -4.77 -7.03 -8.74
N SER A 37 -4.11 -7.54 -9.77
CA SER A 37 -3.29 -8.76 -9.69
C SER A 37 -1.85 -8.40 -9.39
N ILE A 38 -1.33 -8.84 -8.24
CA ILE A 38 0.06 -8.56 -7.85
C ILE A 38 1.04 -9.29 -8.76
N ASP A 39 0.72 -10.51 -9.20
CA ASP A 39 1.55 -11.26 -10.16
C ASP A 39 1.71 -10.52 -11.49
N SER A 40 0.63 -9.86 -11.95
CA SER A 40 0.67 -9.04 -13.16
C SER A 40 1.55 -7.81 -12.97
N LEU A 41 1.44 -7.16 -11.81
CA LEU A 41 2.22 -5.96 -11.49
C LEU A 41 3.71 -6.28 -11.36
N ILE A 42 4.07 -7.43 -10.75
CA ILE A 42 5.45 -7.92 -10.67
C ILE A 42 6.02 -8.12 -12.08
N LYS A 43 5.29 -8.82 -12.95
CA LYS A 43 5.73 -9.08 -14.34
C LYS A 43 5.90 -7.82 -15.17
N GLN A 44 5.10 -6.79 -14.92
CA GLN A 44 5.18 -5.51 -15.63
C GLN A 44 6.39 -4.66 -15.20
N ASN A 45 6.98 -4.91 -14.03
CA ASN A 45 8.01 -4.07 -13.43
C ASN A 45 9.26 -4.86 -13.01
N PRO A 46 9.93 -5.59 -13.93
CA PRO A 46 10.94 -6.61 -13.59
C PRO A 46 12.22 -6.08 -12.92
N GLN A 47 12.49 -4.77 -12.92
CA GLN A 47 13.67 -4.15 -12.32
C GLN A 47 13.32 -3.20 -11.16
N SER A 48 12.13 -3.35 -10.60
CA SER A 48 11.62 -2.47 -9.54
C SER A 48 11.11 -3.28 -8.36
N HIS A 49 10.74 -2.57 -7.31
CA HIS A 49 10.03 -3.12 -6.15
C HIS A 49 8.55 -2.74 -6.18
N ILE A 50 7.72 -3.57 -5.56
CA ILE A 50 6.34 -3.25 -5.19
C ILE A 50 6.29 -3.17 -3.67
N LEU A 51 5.75 -2.06 -3.15
CA LEU A 51 5.56 -1.86 -1.74
C LEU A 51 4.09 -2.05 -1.38
N ILE A 52 3.80 -2.97 -0.48
CA ILE A 52 2.45 -3.18 0.08
C ILE A 52 2.47 -2.67 1.51
N VAL A 53 1.60 -1.71 1.83
CA VAL A 53 1.45 -1.14 3.17
C VAL A 53 0.04 -1.42 3.66
N SER A 54 -0.08 -2.11 4.78
CA SER A 54 -1.37 -2.47 5.35
C SER A 54 -1.72 -1.60 6.56
N VAL A 55 -2.97 -1.18 6.62
CA VAL A 55 -3.50 -0.34 7.69
C VAL A 55 -4.72 -1.00 8.36
N PRO A 56 -4.89 -0.84 9.68
CA PRO A 56 -6.09 -1.31 10.37
C PRO A 56 -7.39 -0.68 9.87
N GLY A 57 -7.37 0.54 9.35
CA GLY A 57 -8.54 1.12 8.73
C GLY A 57 -8.33 2.52 8.18
N ALA A 58 -9.04 2.78 7.08
CA ALA A 58 -9.16 4.11 6.49
C ALA A 58 -9.73 5.11 7.52
N PHE A 59 -9.33 6.38 7.40
CA PHE A 59 -9.77 7.49 8.26
C PHE A 59 -9.44 7.36 9.77
N THR A 60 -8.67 6.35 10.20
CA THR A 60 -8.26 6.25 11.61
C THR A 60 -7.07 7.18 11.91
N PRO A 61 -6.98 7.80 13.10
CA PRO A 61 -6.00 8.88 13.37
C PRO A 61 -4.55 8.50 13.06
N LEU A 62 -4.07 7.40 13.63
CA LEU A 62 -2.68 6.96 13.45
C LEU A 62 -2.36 6.64 11.97
N CYS A 63 -3.31 6.10 11.21
CA CYS A 63 -3.10 5.77 9.81
C CYS A 63 -3.08 7.01 8.92
N SER A 64 -4.00 7.94 9.16
CA SER A 64 -4.19 9.15 8.35
C SER A 64 -3.22 10.27 8.69
N GLU A 65 -2.59 10.25 9.86
CA GLU A 65 -1.68 11.31 10.31
C GLU A 65 -0.21 10.88 10.23
N ASN A 66 0.13 9.65 10.64
CA ASN A 66 1.53 9.28 10.85
C ASN A 66 2.01 8.08 10.02
N HIS A 67 1.11 7.33 9.37
CA HIS A 67 1.53 6.13 8.62
C HIS A 67 1.60 6.37 7.12
N ILE A 68 0.49 6.75 6.49
CA ILE A 68 0.42 6.93 5.03
C ILE A 68 1.00 8.27 4.54
N PRO A 69 0.77 9.42 5.22
CA PRO A 69 1.27 10.70 4.72
C PRO A 69 2.78 10.74 4.45
N PRO A 70 3.66 10.20 5.33
CA PRO A 70 5.10 10.20 5.05
C PRO A 70 5.51 9.46 3.77
N TYR A 71 4.77 8.40 3.39
CA TYR A 71 4.98 7.74 2.09
C TYR A 71 4.65 8.68 0.93
N LEU A 72 3.49 9.34 0.99
CA LEU A 72 3.05 10.26 -0.07
C LEU A 72 3.98 11.47 -0.21
N GLU A 73 4.45 12.03 0.91
CA GLU A 73 5.42 13.13 0.91
C GLU A 73 6.78 12.68 0.35
N SER A 74 7.26 11.49 0.73
CA SER A 74 8.50 10.93 0.16
C SER A 74 8.37 10.68 -1.34
N LEU A 75 7.19 10.29 -1.82
CA LEU A 75 6.91 10.13 -3.25
C LEU A 75 6.86 11.47 -3.98
N ALA A 76 6.31 12.50 -3.35
CA ALA A 76 6.26 13.85 -3.93
C ALA A 76 7.68 14.39 -4.21
N GLN A 77 8.68 13.93 -3.44
CA GLN A 77 10.09 14.16 -3.70
C GLN A 77 10.60 13.18 -4.77
N ASN A 78 10.49 13.56 -6.06
CA ASN A 78 10.95 12.79 -7.22
C ASN A 78 12.38 12.22 -7.15
N THR A 79 13.22 12.78 -6.27
CA THR A 79 14.59 12.35 -6.05
C THR A 79 14.73 11.21 -5.05
N SER A 80 13.67 10.87 -4.30
CA SER A 80 13.69 9.87 -3.25
C SER A 80 13.98 8.47 -3.80
N LYS A 81 14.59 7.62 -2.96
CA LYS A 81 14.82 6.21 -3.32
C LYS A 81 13.51 5.49 -3.62
N LEU A 82 12.46 5.83 -2.88
CA LEU A 82 11.12 5.29 -3.05
C LEU A 82 10.61 5.58 -4.48
N ALA A 83 10.69 6.83 -4.93
CA ALA A 83 10.27 7.22 -6.28
C ALA A 83 11.10 6.57 -7.40
N LYS A 84 12.37 6.25 -7.14
CA LYS A 84 13.29 5.68 -8.14
C LYS A 84 13.25 4.15 -8.24
N LYS A 85 12.99 3.46 -7.13
CA LYS A 85 13.11 1.99 -7.04
C LYS A 85 11.77 1.28 -6.90
N VAL A 86 10.74 1.97 -6.39
CA VAL A 86 9.41 1.37 -6.19
C VAL A 86 8.49 1.81 -7.33
N ALA A 87 7.97 0.84 -8.08
CA ALA A 87 7.05 1.10 -9.20
C ALA A 87 5.62 1.39 -8.71
N ALA A 88 5.21 0.76 -7.61
CA ALA A 88 3.88 0.92 -7.04
C ALA A 88 3.88 0.83 -5.51
N ILE A 89 3.10 1.70 -4.89
CA ILE A 89 2.73 1.61 -3.47
C ILE A 89 1.26 1.22 -3.38
N ILE A 90 0.98 0.10 -2.73
CA ILE A 90 -0.35 -0.44 -2.56
C ILE A 90 -0.72 -0.35 -1.08
N VAL A 91 -1.62 0.57 -0.75
CA VAL A 91 -2.18 0.70 0.58
C VAL A 91 -3.40 -0.22 0.68
N VAL A 92 -3.32 -1.22 1.56
CA VAL A 92 -4.38 -2.22 1.75
C VAL A 92 -5.07 -2.07 3.11
N GLY A 93 -6.40 -2.24 3.12
CA GLY A 93 -7.21 -2.21 4.33
C GLY A 93 -8.36 -3.22 4.28
N ALA A 94 -9.00 -3.43 5.44
CA ALA A 94 -10.22 -4.25 5.53
C ALA A 94 -11.47 -3.53 5.00
N ASN A 95 -11.42 -2.20 4.88
CA ASN A 95 -12.47 -1.38 4.29
C ASN A 95 -12.71 -1.76 2.82
N ASP A 96 -13.93 -1.58 2.32
CA ASP A 96 -14.25 -1.81 0.92
C ASP A 96 -13.50 -0.84 0.00
N GLN A 97 -13.40 -1.20 -1.28
CA GLN A 97 -12.64 -0.43 -2.26
C GLN A 97 -13.15 1.02 -2.47
N PHE A 98 -14.43 1.32 -2.22
CA PHE A 98 -14.97 2.67 -2.38
C PHE A 98 -14.49 3.57 -1.25
N VAL A 99 -14.55 3.07 -0.01
CA VAL A 99 -13.99 3.77 1.16
C VAL A 99 -12.48 3.95 1.03
N MET A 100 -11.76 2.93 0.59
CA MET A 100 -10.31 3.02 0.35
C MET A 100 -9.98 4.05 -0.72
N GLN A 101 -10.75 4.15 -1.79
CA GLN A 101 -10.56 5.14 -2.85
C GLN A 101 -10.82 6.57 -2.36
N ALA A 102 -11.93 6.81 -1.66
CA ALA A 102 -12.26 8.14 -1.17
C ALA A 102 -11.20 8.64 -0.17
N TRP A 103 -10.74 7.76 0.72
CA TRP A 103 -9.65 8.05 1.64
C TRP A 103 -8.33 8.33 0.91
N GLY A 104 -8.01 7.51 -0.10
CA GLY A 104 -6.84 7.69 -0.95
C GLY A 104 -6.84 9.02 -1.68
N ASN A 105 -7.97 9.42 -2.28
CA ASN A 105 -8.12 10.71 -2.95
C ASN A 105 -7.81 11.87 -2.00
N GLN A 106 -8.41 11.85 -0.80
CA GLN A 106 -8.18 12.90 0.20
C GLN A 106 -6.71 12.99 0.60
N LEU A 107 -6.05 11.87 0.85
CA LEU A 107 -4.64 11.84 1.24
C LEU A 107 -3.72 12.28 0.09
N CYS A 108 -3.96 11.76 -1.12
CA CYS A 108 -3.20 12.14 -2.30
C CYS A 108 -3.34 13.63 -2.60
N GLN A 109 -4.56 14.19 -2.54
CA GLN A 109 -4.78 15.63 -2.74
C GLN A 109 -4.01 16.49 -1.73
N LYS A 110 -3.88 16.02 -0.48
CA LYS A 110 -3.25 16.77 0.60
C LYS A 110 -1.72 16.66 0.61
N PHE A 111 -1.17 15.48 0.30
CA PHE A 111 0.24 15.15 0.55
C PHE A 111 1.04 14.82 -0.71
N LEU A 112 0.38 14.36 -1.77
CA LEU A 112 1.03 14.10 -3.04
C LEU A 112 0.93 15.39 -3.87
N ASN A 113 2.06 16.04 -4.16
CA ASN A 113 2.05 17.23 -5.03
C ASN A 113 1.97 16.78 -6.50
N LEU A 114 0.79 16.89 -7.10
CA LEU A 114 0.41 16.17 -8.33
C LEU A 114 0.91 16.82 -9.63
N ALA A 115 1.23 18.11 -9.60
CA ALA A 115 1.64 18.84 -10.80
C ALA A 115 2.97 18.35 -11.42
N GLN A 116 3.75 17.53 -10.70
CA GLN A 116 5.07 17.08 -11.14
C GLN A 116 5.22 15.56 -11.30
N ASN A 117 4.24 14.75 -10.87
CA ASN A 117 4.46 13.31 -10.62
C ASN A 117 3.56 12.36 -11.45
N ALA A 118 2.85 12.89 -12.44
CA ALA A 118 1.78 12.17 -13.14
C ALA A 118 2.20 10.92 -13.94
N ASN A 119 3.49 10.72 -14.23
CA ASN A 119 3.90 9.74 -15.26
C ASN A 119 4.61 8.48 -14.77
N SER A 120 4.99 8.35 -13.49
CA SER A 120 5.94 7.28 -13.11
C SER A 120 5.50 6.37 -11.97
N LEU A 121 4.56 6.79 -11.10
CA LEU A 121 4.37 6.09 -9.84
C LEU A 121 2.90 5.79 -9.54
N GLN A 122 2.61 4.51 -9.30
CA GLN A 122 1.25 4.05 -9.03
C GLN A 122 1.00 3.98 -7.53
N VAL A 123 0.24 4.94 -6.99
CA VAL A 123 -0.30 4.86 -5.63
C VAL A 123 -1.70 4.27 -5.71
N ILE A 124 -1.91 3.12 -5.09
CA ILE A 124 -3.15 2.36 -5.16
C ILE A 124 -3.70 2.15 -3.75
N PHE A 125 -4.97 2.45 -3.54
CA PHE A 125 -5.68 2.16 -2.30
C PHE A 125 -6.69 1.05 -2.57
N ALA A 126 -6.53 -0.08 -1.87
CA ALA A 126 -7.25 -1.31 -2.20
C ALA A 126 -7.82 -2.00 -0.97
N ASN A 127 -8.90 -2.75 -1.18
CA ASN A 127 -9.38 -3.75 -0.25
C ASN A 127 -8.47 -4.99 -0.30
N ASP A 128 -8.09 -5.48 0.88
CA ASP A 128 -7.18 -6.61 1.10
C ASP A 128 -7.69 -7.96 0.57
N ALA A 129 -8.98 -8.09 0.25
CA ALA A 129 -9.60 -9.29 -0.29
C ALA A 129 -9.35 -10.58 0.54
N GLY A 130 -9.00 -10.44 1.82
CA GLY A 130 -8.79 -11.55 2.75
C GLY A 130 -7.36 -12.08 2.81
N PHE A 131 -6.41 -11.47 2.09
CA PHE A 131 -4.99 -11.81 2.14
C PHE A 131 -4.43 -11.75 3.57
N SER A 132 -4.68 -10.64 4.27
CA SER A 132 -4.22 -10.44 5.64
C SER A 132 -4.77 -11.50 6.58
N LYS A 133 -6.03 -11.93 6.40
CA LYS A 133 -6.63 -13.01 7.19
C LYS A 133 -5.93 -14.35 6.93
N LEU A 134 -5.67 -14.69 5.67
CA LEU A 134 -5.02 -15.95 5.26
C LEU A 134 -3.60 -16.08 5.82
N HIS A 135 -2.88 -14.97 5.95
CA HIS A 135 -1.50 -14.92 6.43
C HIS A 135 -1.35 -14.66 7.93
N GLY A 136 -2.44 -14.64 8.71
CA GLY A 136 -2.39 -14.36 10.15
C GLY A 136 -2.06 -12.89 10.49
N LEU A 137 -2.24 -12.02 9.50
CA LEU A 137 -2.01 -10.57 9.55
C LEU A 137 -3.31 -9.79 9.79
N SER A 138 -4.35 -10.45 10.31
CA SER A 138 -5.57 -9.81 10.78
C SER A 138 -5.57 -9.65 12.31
N MET A 139 -6.30 -8.66 12.81
CA MET A 139 -6.61 -8.47 14.23
C MET A 139 -8.12 -8.27 14.40
N THR A 140 -8.66 -8.60 15.58
CA THR A 140 -10.03 -8.25 15.95
C THR A 140 -9.98 -6.96 16.75
N ASP A 141 -10.74 -5.95 16.34
CA ASP A 141 -10.82 -4.69 17.07
C ASP A 141 -11.72 -4.80 18.32
N PRO A 142 -11.72 -3.80 19.21
CA PRO A 142 -12.57 -3.82 20.41
C PRO A 142 -14.07 -3.90 20.13
N THR A 143 -14.51 -3.59 18.91
CA THR A 143 -15.91 -3.68 18.46
C THR A 143 -16.26 -5.03 17.85
N GLY A 144 -15.31 -5.97 17.79
CA GLY A 144 -15.51 -7.32 17.26
C GLY A 144 -15.33 -7.46 15.75
N PHE A 145 -14.94 -6.39 15.04
CA PHE A 145 -14.67 -6.46 13.61
C PHE A 145 -13.25 -6.94 13.32
N VAL A 146 -13.11 -7.79 12.31
CA VAL A 146 -11.80 -8.23 11.82
C VAL A 146 -11.22 -7.15 10.91
N ARG A 147 -10.05 -6.65 11.30
CA ARG A 147 -9.26 -5.64 10.58
C ARG A 147 -7.89 -6.19 10.23
N ASN A 148 -7.15 -5.45 9.42
CA ASN A 148 -5.76 -5.78 9.14
C ASN A 148 -4.86 -5.34 10.29
N LYS A 149 -3.75 -6.06 10.49
CA LYS A 149 -2.61 -5.57 11.26
C LYS A 149 -1.88 -4.50 10.45
N ARG A 150 -1.14 -3.64 11.16
CA ARG A 150 -0.23 -2.70 10.49
C ARG A 150 1.03 -3.46 10.08
N TYR A 151 1.32 -3.47 8.79
CA TYR A 151 2.54 -4.09 8.27
C TYR A 151 2.96 -3.46 6.95
N ALA A 152 4.21 -3.66 6.56
CA ALA A 152 4.72 -3.31 5.25
C ALA A 152 5.49 -4.51 4.66
N VAL A 153 5.35 -4.70 3.35
CA VAL A 153 6.02 -5.74 2.58
C VAL A 153 6.67 -5.10 1.37
N LEU A 154 7.98 -5.29 1.23
CA LEU A 154 8.70 -4.90 0.02
C LEU A 154 8.95 -6.15 -0.81
N VAL A 155 8.38 -6.19 -2.00
CA VAL A 155 8.51 -7.31 -2.95
C VAL A 155 9.44 -6.89 -4.05
N ASN A 156 10.46 -7.71 -4.31
CA ASN A 156 11.37 -7.54 -5.43
C ASN A 156 10.80 -8.25 -6.66
N CYS A 157 10.60 -7.50 -7.74
CA CYS A 157 9.95 -8.03 -8.93
C CYS A 157 10.87 -8.88 -9.82
N GLU A 158 12.19 -8.76 -9.67
CA GLU A 158 13.17 -9.53 -10.45
C GLU A 158 13.12 -11.01 -10.06
N ASN A 159 13.00 -11.29 -8.76
CA ASN A 159 13.05 -12.64 -8.20
C ASN A 159 11.72 -13.09 -7.56
N SER A 160 10.71 -12.21 -7.53
CA SER A 160 9.41 -12.40 -6.85
C SER A 160 9.56 -12.77 -5.36
N GLN A 161 10.54 -12.21 -4.67
CA GLN A 161 10.81 -12.47 -3.25
C GLN A 161 10.46 -11.28 -2.37
N VAL A 162 10.21 -11.59 -1.09
CA VAL A 162 9.99 -10.59 -0.05
C VAL A 162 11.35 -10.11 0.46
N ASP A 163 11.81 -8.97 -0.04
CA ASP A 163 13.06 -8.33 0.40
C ASP A 163 12.94 -7.76 1.81
N TYR A 164 11.72 -7.34 2.20
CA TYR A 164 11.44 -6.85 3.54
C TYR A 164 10.02 -7.18 3.98
N PHE A 165 9.88 -7.58 5.24
CA PHE A 165 8.60 -7.75 5.91
C PHE A 165 8.67 -7.15 7.32
N GLY A 166 7.85 -6.14 7.58
CA GLY A 166 7.78 -5.46 8.87
C GLY A 166 6.35 -5.38 9.36
N ALA A 167 5.99 -6.17 10.37
CA ALA A 167 4.69 -6.12 11.04
C ALA A 167 4.81 -5.52 12.44
N GLU A 168 3.86 -4.65 12.80
CA GLU A 168 3.80 -4.05 14.12
C GLU A 168 3.16 -4.99 15.14
N THR A 169 3.74 -5.03 16.33
CA THR A 169 3.20 -5.77 17.48
C THR A 169 2.37 -4.88 18.39
N GLU A 170 2.65 -3.57 18.39
CA GLU A 170 1.97 -2.55 19.19
C GLU A 170 1.29 -1.51 18.30
N ARG A 171 0.53 -0.59 18.91
CA ARG A 171 -0.15 0.51 18.19
C ARG A 171 0.82 1.64 17.85
N VAL A 172 1.87 1.31 17.12
CA VAL A 172 2.95 2.22 16.69
C VAL A 172 3.15 2.14 15.17
N VAL A 173 3.98 3.05 14.64
CA VAL A 173 4.46 3.03 13.26
C VAL A 173 5.98 3.06 13.35
N ASP A 174 6.61 1.92 13.17
CA ASP A 174 8.07 1.77 13.25
C ASP A 174 8.54 0.90 12.09
N LYS A 175 8.35 -0.42 12.18
CA LYS A 175 8.73 -1.39 11.13
C LYS A 175 7.96 -1.21 9.82
N SER A 176 6.74 -0.70 9.91
CA SER A 176 5.89 -0.42 8.77
C SER A 176 5.98 1.03 8.28
N GLY A 177 6.80 1.86 8.91
CA GLY A 177 6.99 3.27 8.57
C GLY A 177 7.88 3.49 7.34
N VAL A 178 7.79 4.69 6.75
CA VAL A 178 8.55 5.04 5.54
C VAL A 178 10.06 4.95 5.76
N ASP A 179 10.56 5.32 6.94
CA ASP A 179 11.99 5.31 7.26
C ASP A 179 12.57 3.89 7.25
N ALA A 180 11.82 2.92 7.80
CA ALA A 180 12.20 1.52 7.78
C ALA A 180 12.30 0.98 6.35
N ILE A 181 11.39 1.39 5.46
CA ILE A 181 11.42 1.00 4.04
C ILE A 181 12.57 1.68 3.29
N LEU A 182 12.79 2.98 3.50
CA LEU A 182 13.87 3.73 2.87
C LEU A 182 15.27 3.19 3.26
N ALA A 183 15.42 2.64 4.46
CA ALA A 183 16.63 1.98 4.91
C ALA A 183 16.91 0.64 4.19
N LYS A 184 15.91 0.03 3.55
CA LYS A 184 16.00 -1.24 2.82
C LYS A 184 16.08 -1.08 1.31
N LEU A 185 15.78 0.10 0.80
CA LEU A 185 15.86 0.47 -0.62
C LEU A 185 17.26 0.93 -1.05
#